data_AF-A0A3S7GUG7-F1
#
_entry.id   AF-A0A3S7GUG7-F1
#
_cell.length_a   1.000
_cell.length_b   1.000
_cell.length_c   1.000
_cell.angle_alpha   90.00
_cell.angle_beta   90.00
_cell.angle_gamma   90.00
#
_symmetry.space_group_name_H-M   'P 1'
#
loop_
_entity.id
_entity.type
_entity.pdbx_description
1 polymer ?
#
loop_
_entity_poly.entity_id
_entity_poly.type
_entity_poly.pdbx_seq_one_letter_code
_entity_poly.pdbx_strand_id
1 'polypeptide(L)' 'MNNDEMNKLSDALELSESQRLALYSYSERQAKEKAQTQEQKKELSSLEKHEKRQQIMSIKDANQRQEEIAKHVELFK' A
#
# COMPACT_ATOMS: atom_id res chain seq x y z
N MET A 1 -15.18 -6.74 -4.47
CA MET A 1 -16.17 -7.57 -5.15
C MET A 1 -16.50 -8.70 -4.21
N ASN A 2 -17.77 -8.83 -3.84
CA ASN A 2 -18.22 -9.97 -3.04
C ASN A 2 -18.22 -11.23 -3.92
N ASN A 3 -17.93 -12.39 -3.34
CA ASN A 3 -17.95 -13.67 -4.06
C ASN A 3 -19.27 -13.91 -4.81
N ASP A 4 -20.39 -13.38 -4.28
CA ASP A 4 -21.72 -13.47 -4.91
C ASP A 4 -21.83 -12.74 -6.26
N GLU A 5 -21.09 -11.66 -6.46
CA GLU A 5 -21.09 -10.92 -7.73
C GLU A 5 -20.25 -11.62 -8.79
N MET A 6 -19.12 -12.20 -8.38
CA MET A 6 -18.25 -12.99 -9.27
C MET A 6 -18.93 -14.28 -9.74
N ASN A 7 -19.69 -14.94 -8.86
CA ASN A 7 -20.46 -16.13 -9.22
C ASN A 7 -21.57 -15.79 -10.22
N LYS A 8 -22.34 -14.72 -9.97
CA LYS A 8 -23.38 -14.25 -10.91
C LYS A 8 -22.80 -13.88 -12.28
N LEU A 9 -21.64 -13.22 -12.31
CA LEU A 9 -20.96 -12.85 -13.55
C LEU A 9 -20.42 -14.07 -14.29
N SER A 10 -19.89 -15.05 -13.57
CA SER A 10 -19.36 -16.30 -14.14
C SER A 10 -20.46 -17.16 -14.75
N ASP A 11 -21.62 -17.21 -14.12
CA ASP A 11 -22.80 -17.91 -14.64
C ASP A 11 -23.41 -17.17 -15.84
N ALA A 12 -23.46 -15.83 -15.81
CA ALA A 12 -23.92 -15.03 -16.94
C ALA A 12 -23.00 -15.10 -18.17
N LEU A 13 -21.71 -15.39 -17.97
CA LEU A 13 -20.71 -15.57 -19.01
C LEU A 13 -20.52 -17.04 -19.43
N GLU A 14 -21.31 -17.96 -18.85
CA GLU A 14 -21.23 -19.41 -19.09
C GLU A 14 -19.81 -19.98 -19.03
N LEU A 15 -19.00 -19.48 -18.08
CA LEU A 15 -17.60 -19.87 -18.01
C LEU A 15 -17.45 -21.36 -17.70
N SER A 16 -16.52 -22.02 -18.39
CA SER A 16 -16.14 -23.39 -18.06
C SER A 16 -15.56 -23.46 -16.65
N GLU A 17 -15.59 -24.65 -16.04
CA GLU A 17 -15.04 -24.84 -14.69
C GLU A 17 -13.56 -24.42 -14.59
N SER A 18 -12.78 -24.69 -15.63
CA SER A 18 -11.37 -24.28 -15.71
C SER A 18 -11.19 -22.76 -15.78
N GLN A 19 -12.08 -22.06 -16.47
CA GLN A 19 -12.08 -20.59 -16.54
C GLN A 19 -12.48 -19.96 -15.20
N ARG A 20 -13.45 -20.54 -14.49
CA ARG A 20 -13.84 -20.10 -13.13
C ARG A 20 -12.70 -20.23 -12.14
N LEU A 21 -11.99 -21.36 -12.16
CA LEU A 21 -10.81 -21.60 -11.32
C LEU A 21 -9.69 -20.59 -11.60
N ALA A 22 -9.44 -20.27 -12.88
CA ALA A 22 -8.46 -19.25 -13.26
C ALA A 22 -8.86 -17.85 -12.76
N LEU A 23 -10.13 -17.47 -12.89
CA LEU A 23 -10.67 -16.20 -12.43
C LEU A 23 -10.57 -16.07 -10.89
N TYR A 24 -10.94 -17.12 -10.16
CA TYR A 24 -10.83 -17.19 -8.71
C TYR A 24 -9.37 -16.99 -8.27
N SER A 25 -8.44 -17.77 -8.86
CA SER A 25 -7.01 -17.68 -8.55
C SER A 25 -6.43 -16.29 -8.84
N TYR A 26 -6.86 -15.66 -9.95
CA TYR A 26 -6.46 -14.30 -10.29
C TYR A 26 -6.98 -13.28 -9.27
N SER A 27 -8.24 -13.41 -8.86
CA SER A 27 -8.84 -12.53 -7.85
C SER A 27 -8.17 -12.65 -6.48
N GLU A 28 -7.79 -13.86 -6.06
CA GLU A 28 -7.04 -14.08 -4.83
C GLU A 28 -5.64 -13.45 -4.88
N ARG A 29 -4.93 -13.57 -6.01
CA ARG A 29 -3.63 -12.92 -6.19
C ARG A 29 -3.75 -11.41 -6.11
N GLN A 30 -4.75 -10.82 -6.78
CA GLN A 30 -5.02 -9.39 -6.68
C GLN A 30 -5.38 -8.95 -5.25
N ALA A 31 -6.15 -9.75 -4.51
CA ALA A 31 -6.47 -9.45 -3.12
C ALA A 31 -5.22 -9.45 -2.23
N LYS A 32 -4.32 -10.42 -2.43
CA LYS A 32 -3.03 -10.51 -1.74
C LYS A 32 -2.09 -9.36 -2.11
N GLU A 33 -2.02 -9.00 -3.39
CA GLU A 33 -1.24 -7.85 -3.86
C GLU A 33 -1.79 -6.54 -3.28
N LYS A 34 -3.11 -6.35 -3.23
CA LYS A 34 -3.73 -5.16 -2.60
C LYS A 34 -3.50 -5.11 -1.10
N ALA A 35 -3.55 -6.25 -0.40
CA ALA A 35 -3.21 -6.34 1.01
C ALA A 35 -1.73 -6.03 1.27
N GLN A 36 -0.81 -6.53 0.43
CA GLN A 36 0.61 -6.18 0.51
C GLN A 36 0.89 -4.72 0.14
N THR A 37 0.13 -4.14 -0.78
CA THR A 37 0.26 -2.71 -1.13
C THR A 37 -0.31 -1.79 -0.03
N GLN A 38 -1.32 -2.25 0.72
CA GLN A 38 -1.79 -1.57 1.93
C GLN A 38 -0.80 -1.70 3.10
N GLU A 39 -0.15 -2.85 3.28
CA GLU A 39 0.95 -3.01 4.24
C GLU A 39 2.23 -2.26 3.86
N GLN A 40 2.40 -1.85 2.59
CA GLN A 40 3.52 -1.02 2.15
C GLN A 40 3.36 0.48 2.44
N LYS A 41 2.18 0.92 2.90
CA LYS A 41 2.11 2.11 3.77
C LYS A 41 2.39 1.65 5.20
N LYS A 42 3.59 1.14 5.46
CA LYS A 42 4.12 1.12 6.83
C LYS A 42 4.21 2.58 7.25
N GLU A 43 3.19 3.06 7.94
CA GLU A 43 3.37 4.22 8.78
C GLU A 43 4.56 3.90 9.66
N LEU A 44 5.64 4.66 9.49
CA LEU A 44 6.81 4.58 10.36
C LEU A 44 6.30 4.56 11.80
N SER A 45 6.78 3.62 12.60
CA SER A 45 6.44 3.60 14.02
C SER A 45 6.79 4.96 14.65
N SER A 46 6.13 5.31 15.76
CA SER A 46 6.39 6.58 16.45
C SER A 46 7.90 6.81 16.72
N LEU A 47 8.63 5.72 17.00
CA LEU A 47 10.07 5.72 17.21
C LEU A 47 10.84 6.06 15.93
N GLU A 48 10.53 5.40 14.81
CA GLU A 48 11.19 5.65 13.52
C GLU A 48 10.89 7.07 12.99
N LYS A 49 9.67 7.58 13.22
CA LYS A 49 9.33 8.99 12.92
C LYS A 49 10.16 9.94 13.76
N HIS A 50 10.37 9.63 15.04
CA HIS A 50 11.19 10.44 15.95
C HIS A 50 12.67 10.43 15.52
N GLU A 51 13.24 9.27 15.24
CA GLU A 51 14.64 9.15 14.81
C GLU A 51 14.91 9.93 13.51
N LYS A 52 14.03 9.81 12.51
CA LYS A 52 14.15 10.57 11.26
C LYS A 52 14.08 12.08 11.47
N ARG A 53 13.20 12.57 12.36
CA ARG A 53 13.16 13.99 12.73
C ARG A 53 14.48 14.45 13.33
N GLN A 54 15.07 13.66 14.24
CA GLN A 54 16.35 13.99 14.86
C GLN A 54 17.49 14.00 13.84
N GLN A 55 17.50 13.06 12.90
CA GLN A 55 18.48 13.05 11.81
C GLN A 55 18.39 14.32 10.96
N ILE A 56 17.19 14.73 10.55
CA ILE A 56 16.98 15.97 9.79
C ILE A 56 17.42 17.19 10.61
N MET A 57 17.05 17.27 11.89
CA MET A 57 17.46 18.39 12.76
C MET A 57 18.97 18.44 13.04
N SER A 58 19.67 17.31 12.90
CA SER A 58 21.12 17.23 13.06
C SER A 58 21.92 17.77 11.86
N ILE A 59 21.27 18.03 10.71
CA ILE A 59 21.91 18.63 9.53
C ILE A 59 22.40 20.03 9.88
N LYS A 60 23.71 20.28 9.73
CA LYS A 60 24.35 21.55 10.10
C LYS A 60 23.99 22.71 9.16
N ASP A 61 23.85 22.43 7.87
CA ASP A 61 23.46 23.42 6.87
C ASP A 61 21.96 23.72 6.96
N ALA A 62 21.62 24.99 7.17
CA ALA A 62 20.24 25.42 7.36
C ALA A 62 19.38 25.26 6.09
N ASN A 63 19.96 25.48 4.90
CA ASN A 63 19.24 25.35 3.64
C ASN A 63 18.95 23.87 3.33
N GLN A 64 19.95 23.00 3.51
CA GLN A 64 19.76 21.56 3.35
C GLN A 64 18.77 20.99 4.37
N ARG A 65 18.82 21.47 5.62
CA ARG A 65 17.82 21.11 6.64
C ARG A 65 16.41 21.50 6.21
N GLN A 66 16.23 22.71 5.69
CA GLN A 66 14.93 23.21 5.24
C GLN A 66 14.39 22.39 4.06
N GLU A 67 15.25 22.01 3.11
CA GLU A 67 14.90 21.16 1.97
C GLU A 67 14.45 19.76 2.44
N GLU A 68 15.17 19.15 3.37
CA GLU A 68 14.82 17.83 3.92
C GLU A 68 13.54 17.89 4.77
N ILE A 69 13.30 18.99 5.50
CA ILE A 69 12.01 19.23 6.18
C ILE A 69 10.88 19.34 5.15
N ALA A 70 11.08 20.05 4.04
CA ALA A 70 10.07 20.21 3.00
C ALA A 70 9.73 18.88 2.32
N LYS A 71 10.73 18.04 2.02
CA LYS A 71 10.54 16.68 1.48
C LYS A 71 9.82 15.75 2.45
N HIS A 72 10.01 15.95 3.75
CA HIS A 72 9.45 15.10 4.82
C HIS A 72 8.48 15.85 5.73
N VAL A 73 7.68 16.76 5.17
CA VAL A 73 6.75 17.62 5.93
C VAL A 73 5.81 16.83 6.84
N GLU A 74 5.39 15.64 6.44
CA GLU A 74 4.51 14.75 7.22
C GLU A 74 5.15 14.28 8.55
N LEU A 75 6.48 14.33 8.66
CA LEU A 75 7.17 14.03 9.91
C LEU A 75 7.12 15.19 10.91
N PHE A 76 6.82 16.42 10.47
CA PHE A 76 6.86 17.66 11.26
C PHE A 76 5.50 18.35 11.43
N LYS A 77 4.41 17.75 10.92
CA LYS A 77 3.03 18.13 11.23
C LYS A 77 2.59 17.51 12.55
#